data_AF-A0A7G8PCJ7-F1
#
_entry.id   AF-A0A7G8PCJ7-F1
#
_cell.length_a   1.000
_cell.length_b   1.000
_cell.length_c   1.000
_cell.angle_alpha   90.00
_cell.angle_beta   90.00
_cell.angle_gamma   90.00
#
_symmetry.space_group_name_H-M   'P 1'
#
loop_
_entity.id
_entity.type
_entity.pdbx_description
1 polymer ?
#
loop_
_entity_poly.entity_id
_entity_poly.type
_entity_poly.pdbx_seq_one_letter_code
_entity_poly.pdbx_strand_id
1 'polypeptide(L)'
;MELLTGFGLATAAGLNAYIPLLALGLLSRFTDLVSLPAGWSWLENGWVLAIVTVLLVIEVIADKVPALDSVNDTIQTFVRHTSGGIVFGSGTAAQTAAVTDPGTLAGSGQWVAVVIGVVTALIVSLTKSAVRPVANIGSAGMAAPVLSTAEDVVSVGLVFSAILVPALVLVALVAVAVVIIQVWRWRRRRKNAADIR
;
A
#
# COMPACT_ATOMS: atom_id res chain seq x y z
N MET A 1 -10.70 -14.91 -4.39
CA MET A 1 -9.21 -14.79 -4.32
C MET A 1 -8.75 -13.42 -4.82
N GLU A 2 -9.36 -12.87 -5.87
CA GLU A 2 -9.11 -11.51 -6.38
C GLU A 2 -9.19 -10.42 -5.31
N LEU A 3 -10.27 -10.40 -4.50
CA LEU A 3 -10.39 -9.40 -3.42
C LEU A 3 -9.24 -9.46 -2.42
N LEU A 4 -8.79 -10.67 -2.04
CA LEU A 4 -7.66 -10.83 -1.12
C LEU A 4 -6.35 -10.32 -1.75
N THR A 5 -6.17 -10.56 -3.06
CA THR A 5 -5.05 -10.05 -3.83
C THR A 5 -5.09 -8.52 -3.87
N GLY A 6 -6.24 -7.94 -4.21
CA GLY A 6 -6.45 -6.50 -4.22
C GLY A 6 -6.20 -5.87 -2.86
N PHE A 7 -6.73 -6.44 -1.78
CA PHE A 7 -6.47 -5.94 -0.42
C PHE A 7 -4.99 -6.03 -0.04
N GLY A 8 -4.29 -7.11 -0.40
CA GLY A 8 -2.87 -7.27 -0.13
C GLY A 8 -2.01 -6.24 -0.86
N LEU A 9 -2.31 -6.02 -2.14
CA LEU A 9 -1.64 -5.03 -2.98
C LEU A 9 -1.93 -3.59 -2.50
N ALA A 10 -3.18 -3.28 -2.15
CA ALA A 10 -3.55 -1.96 -1.62
C ALA A 10 -2.94 -1.70 -0.23
N THR A 11 -2.84 -2.73 0.60
CA THR A 11 -2.16 -2.65 1.90
C THR A 11 -0.67 -2.38 1.69
N ALA A 12 -0.03 -3.08 0.76
CA ALA A 12 1.36 -2.81 0.38
C ALA A 12 1.52 -1.37 -0.15
N ALA A 13 0.59 -0.89 -0.98
CA ALA A 13 0.61 0.47 -1.53
C ALA A 13 0.50 1.56 -0.45
N GLY A 14 -0.24 1.28 0.62
CA GLY A 14 -0.32 2.18 1.79
C GLY A 14 0.97 2.24 2.61
N LEU A 15 1.84 1.24 2.52
CA LEU A 15 3.17 1.23 3.14
C LEU A 15 4.21 1.89 2.22
N ASN A 16 4.25 1.48 0.95
CA ASN A 16 5.11 2.03 -0.10
C ASN A 16 4.34 2.06 -1.42
N ALA A 17 4.22 3.24 -2.04
CA ALA A 17 3.37 3.41 -3.21
C ALA A 17 3.90 2.69 -4.45
N TYR A 18 5.23 2.64 -4.62
CA TYR A 18 5.84 2.26 -5.88
C TYR A 18 6.15 0.77 -5.96
N ILE A 19 6.43 0.10 -4.83
CA ILE A 19 6.70 -1.35 -4.80
C ILE A 19 5.59 -2.17 -5.47
N PRO A 20 4.29 -2.07 -5.09
CA PRO A 20 3.25 -2.87 -5.71
C PRO A 20 2.98 -2.47 -7.17
N LEU A 21 3.09 -1.19 -7.53
CA LEU A 21 2.96 -0.73 -8.92
C LEU A 21 4.06 -1.31 -9.80
N LEU A 22 5.31 -1.21 -9.36
CA LEU A 22 6.47 -1.71 -10.06
C LEU A 22 6.39 -3.24 -10.20
N ALA A 23 6.01 -3.93 -9.13
CA ALA A 23 5.87 -5.37 -9.15
C ALA A 23 4.78 -5.85 -10.12
N LEU A 24 3.58 -5.24 -10.10
CA LEU A 24 2.52 -5.59 -11.05
C LEU A 24 2.95 -5.36 -12.49
N GLY A 25 3.53 -4.20 -12.80
CA GLY A 25 3.96 -3.89 -14.16
C GLY A 25 5.13 -4.76 -14.64
N LEU A 26 6.11 -5.06 -13.78
CA LEU A 26 7.21 -5.97 -14.12
C LEU A 26 6.74 -7.40 -14.31
N LEU A 27 5.90 -7.91 -13.40
CA LEU A 27 5.37 -9.27 -13.47
C LEU A 27 4.49 -9.44 -14.70
N SER A 28 3.60 -8.49 -14.99
CA SER A 28 2.75 -8.55 -16.19
C SER A 28 3.55 -8.46 -17.49
N ARG A 29 4.63 -7.67 -17.50
CA ARG A 29 5.46 -7.48 -18.70
C ARG A 29 6.37 -8.67 -19.00
N PHE A 30 7.00 -9.24 -17.98
CA PHE A 30 8.11 -10.19 -18.15
C PHE A 30 7.76 -11.63 -17.74
N THR A 31 6.57 -11.88 -17.19
CA THR A 31 6.14 -13.20 -16.73
C THR A 31 4.66 -13.41 -17.04
N ASP A 32 4.19 -14.65 -16.94
CA ASP A 32 2.76 -14.98 -17.03
C ASP A 32 2.07 -15.05 -15.65
N LEU A 33 2.74 -14.58 -14.58
CA LEU A 33 2.21 -14.65 -13.21
C LEU A 33 1.06 -13.68 -12.95
N VAL A 34 1.03 -12.56 -13.69
CA VAL A 34 0.01 -11.51 -13.58
C VAL A 34 -0.40 -11.12 -14.99
N SER A 35 -1.70 -11.01 -15.25
CA SER A 35 -2.22 -10.49 -16.51
C SER A 35 -3.02 -9.22 -16.26
N LEU A 36 -2.49 -8.07 -16.66
CA LEU A 36 -3.19 -6.80 -16.50
C LEU A 36 -4.31 -6.65 -17.55
N PRO A 37 -5.52 -6.24 -17.16
CA PRO A 37 -6.58 -5.91 -18.11
C PRO A 37 -6.19 -4.74 -19.02
N ALA A 38 -6.86 -4.62 -20.17
CA ALA A 38 -6.55 -3.61 -21.20
C ALA A 38 -6.46 -2.17 -20.63
N GLY A 39 -7.34 -1.79 -19.71
CA GLY A 39 -7.35 -0.47 -19.06
C GLY A 39 -6.14 -0.18 -18.16
N TRP A 40 -5.37 -1.22 -17.80
CA TRP A 40 -4.19 -1.14 -16.93
C TRP A 40 -2.88 -1.52 -17.65
N SER A 41 -2.94 -1.90 -18.93
CA SER A 41 -1.79 -2.31 -19.74
C SER A 41 -0.69 -1.24 -19.87
N TRP A 42 -1.02 0.03 -19.66
CA TRP A 42 -0.06 1.13 -19.62
C TRP A 42 1.03 0.94 -18.54
N LEU A 43 0.76 0.17 -17.48
CA LEU A 43 1.72 -0.14 -16.43
C LEU A 43 2.87 -1.04 -16.91
N GLU A 44 2.70 -1.74 -18.04
CA GLU A 44 3.75 -2.53 -18.69
C GLU A 44 4.71 -1.66 -19.53
N ASN A 45 4.39 -0.38 -19.75
CA ASN A 45 5.21 0.50 -20.55
C ASN A 45 6.58 0.74 -19.89
N GLY A 46 7.67 0.62 -20.66
CA GLY A 46 9.03 0.69 -20.13
C GLY A 46 9.38 2.03 -19.52
N TRP A 47 8.83 3.11 -20.09
CA TRP A 47 8.98 4.45 -19.54
C TRP A 47 8.24 4.60 -18.21
N VAL A 48 7.03 4.05 -18.10
CA VAL A 48 6.27 4.04 -16.84
C VAL A 48 7.03 3.28 -15.77
N LEU A 49 7.51 2.08 -16.07
CA LEU A 49 8.32 1.27 -15.15
C LEU A 49 9.61 1.98 -14.73
N ALA A 50 10.30 2.64 -15.67
CA ALA A 50 11.49 3.43 -15.37
C ALA A 50 11.18 4.61 -14.44
N ILE A 51 10.10 5.35 -14.70
CA ILE A 51 9.66 6.47 -13.86
C ILE A 51 9.31 5.96 -12.45
N VAL A 52 8.50 4.90 -12.34
CA VAL A 52 8.12 4.31 -11.04
C VAL A 52 9.36 3.81 -10.29
N THR A 53 10.34 3.24 -10.99
CA THR A 53 11.62 2.82 -10.38
C THR A 53 12.40 4.01 -9.85
N VAL A 54 12.51 5.10 -10.61
CA VAL A 54 13.19 6.33 -10.16
C VAL A 54 12.47 6.93 -8.95
N LEU A 55 11.14 6.97 -8.97
CA LEU A 55 10.32 7.46 -7.86
C LEU A 55 10.50 6.59 -6.61
N LEU A 56 10.59 5.26 -6.75
CA LEU A 56 10.92 4.34 -5.65
C LEU A 56 12.29 4.65 -5.05
N VAL A 57 13.31 4.85 -5.90
CA VAL A 57 14.66 5.22 -5.43
C VAL A 57 14.63 6.54 -4.68
N ILE A 58 13.90 7.54 -5.19
CA ILE A 58 13.73 8.83 -4.52
C ILE A 58 13.04 8.65 -3.16
N GLU A 59 11.98 7.84 -3.06
CA GLU A 59 11.30 7.56 -1.79
C GLU A 59 12.27 6.96 -0.76
N VAL A 60 12.99 5.92 -1.15
CA VAL A 60 13.93 5.21 -0.27
C VAL A 60 15.06 6.12 0.22
N ILE A 61 15.49 7.07 -0.60
CA ILE A 61 16.50 8.06 -0.20
C ILE A 61 15.90 9.14 0.70
N ALA A 62 14.75 9.69 0.31
CA ALA A 62 14.09 10.78 1.03
C ALA A 62 13.68 10.38 2.45
N ASP A 63 13.16 9.15 2.63
CA ASP A 63 12.78 8.60 3.93
C ASP A 63 13.97 8.42 4.91
N LYS A 64 15.20 8.37 4.39
CA LYS A 64 16.41 8.24 5.22
C LYS A 64 16.98 9.57 5.68
N VAL A 65 16.51 10.69 5.13
CA VAL A 65 16.98 12.03 5.47
C VAL A 65 15.92 12.72 6.34
N PRO A 66 16.15 12.92 7.65
CA PRO A 66 15.13 13.44 8.57
C PRO A 66 14.52 14.79 8.17
N ALA A 67 15.31 15.64 7.50
CA ALA A 67 14.84 16.95 7.01
C ALA A 67 13.90 16.85 5.80
N LEU A 68 14.01 15.77 5.01
CA LEU A 68 13.17 15.54 3.82
C LEU A 68 11.99 14.62 4.12
N ASP A 69 12.07 13.81 5.17
CA ASP A 69 11.07 12.81 5.58
C ASP A 69 9.66 13.42 5.71
N SER A 70 9.51 14.56 6.38
CA SER A 70 8.18 15.17 6.61
C SER A 70 7.51 15.69 5.33
N VAL A 71 8.29 16.31 4.45
CA VAL A 71 7.80 16.81 3.15
C VAL A 71 7.49 15.64 2.23
N ASN A 72 8.37 14.64 2.18
CA ASN A 72 8.19 13.43 1.41
C ASN A 72 6.92 12.70 1.85
N ASP A 73 6.70 12.48 3.15
CA ASP A 73 5.54 11.74 3.65
C ASP A 73 4.21 12.45 3.30
N THR A 74 4.21 13.80 3.27
CA THR A 74 3.04 14.59 2.84
C THR A 74 2.70 14.35 1.37
N ILE A 75 3.70 14.39 0.48
CA ILE A 75 3.49 14.15 -0.96
C ILE A 75 3.10 12.68 -1.18
N GLN A 76 3.83 11.77 -0.55
CA GLN A 76 3.65 10.33 -0.64
C GLN A 76 2.28 9.88 -0.14
N THR A 77 1.68 10.60 0.80
CA THR A 77 0.30 10.36 1.21
C THR A 77 -0.59 10.30 -0.03
N PHE A 78 -0.64 11.34 -0.88
CA PHE A 78 -1.46 11.34 -2.10
C PHE A 78 -1.06 10.25 -3.12
N VAL A 79 0.24 9.99 -3.26
CA VAL A 79 0.74 8.99 -4.20
C VAL A 79 0.35 7.57 -3.77
N ARG A 80 0.48 7.25 -2.48
CA ARG A 80 0.08 5.96 -1.88
C ARG A 80 -1.41 5.68 -2.06
N HIS A 81 -2.27 6.68 -1.87
CA HIS A 81 -3.71 6.55 -2.14
C HIS A 81 -3.99 6.18 -3.58
N THR A 82 -3.40 6.95 -4.50
CA THR A 82 -3.62 6.79 -5.92
C THR A 82 -3.09 5.42 -6.38
N SER A 83 -1.91 5.04 -5.93
CA SER A 83 -1.32 3.72 -6.13
C SER A 83 -2.24 2.61 -5.61
N GLY A 84 -2.74 2.73 -4.37
CA GLY A 84 -3.66 1.78 -3.75
C GLY A 84 -4.90 1.51 -4.60
N GLY A 85 -5.49 2.55 -5.17
CA GLY A 85 -6.60 2.41 -6.09
C GLY A 85 -6.24 1.68 -7.39
N ILE A 86 -5.09 2.03 -7.99
CA ILE A 86 -4.59 1.42 -9.23
C ILE A 86 -4.31 -0.07 -9.02
N VAL A 87 -3.57 -0.44 -7.96
CA VAL A 87 -3.16 -1.83 -7.74
C VAL A 87 -4.31 -2.71 -7.26
N PHE A 88 -5.27 -2.18 -6.51
CA PHE A 88 -6.50 -2.90 -6.17
C PHE A 88 -7.37 -3.10 -7.40
N GLY A 89 -7.62 -2.03 -8.16
CA GLY A 89 -8.44 -2.06 -9.36
C GLY A 89 -7.89 -3.02 -10.41
N SER A 90 -6.58 -2.98 -10.68
CA SER A 90 -5.92 -3.89 -11.60
C SER A 90 -5.84 -5.33 -11.08
N GLY A 91 -5.52 -5.53 -9.80
CA GLY A 91 -5.43 -6.86 -9.19
C GLY A 91 -6.77 -7.58 -9.03
N THR A 92 -7.88 -6.83 -8.90
CA THR A 92 -9.23 -7.41 -8.86
C THR A 92 -9.86 -7.57 -10.24
N ALA A 93 -9.45 -6.76 -11.23
CA ALA A 93 -9.97 -6.87 -12.59
C ALA A 93 -9.24 -7.91 -13.45
N ALA A 94 -8.12 -8.48 -13.00
CA ALA A 94 -7.29 -9.42 -13.76
C ALA A 94 -8.01 -10.71 -14.22
N GLN A 95 -9.16 -11.07 -13.62
CA GLN A 95 -9.96 -12.25 -14.01
C GLN A 95 -11.41 -11.92 -14.40
N THR A 96 -11.88 -10.70 -14.17
CA THR A 96 -13.22 -10.26 -14.59
C THR A 96 -13.13 -9.59 -15.96
N ALA A 97 -13.84 -10.15 -16.95
CA ALA A 97 -13.78 -9.77 -18.37
C ALA A 97 -13.69 -8.24 -18.58
N ALA A 98 -12.65 -7.83 -19.32
CA ALA A 98 -12.35 -6.44 -19.59
C ALA A 98 -13.54 -5.74 -20.27
N VAL A 99 -14.04 -4.68 -19.64
CA VAL A 99 -14.95 -3.75 -20.31
C VAL A 99 -14.10 -2.78 -21.14
N THR A 100 -14.31 -2.77 -22.44
CA THR A 100 -13.46 -2.14 -23.47
C THR A 100 -13.65 -0.62 -23.62
N ASP A 101 -14.57 0.00 -22.88
CA ASP A 101 -14.97 1.39 -23.10
C ASP A 101 -14.80 2.26 -21.83
N PRO A 102 -13.90 3.27 -21.83
CA PRO A 102 -13.68 4.16 -20.68
C PRO A 102 -14.95 4.86 -20.16
N GLY A 103 -15.95 5.09 -21.02
CA GLY A 103 -17.24 5.68 -20.63
C GLY A 103 -18.10 4.78 -19.74
N THR A 104 -17.80 3.47 -19.70
CA THR A 104 -18.55 2.49 -18.92
C THR A 104 -17.98 2.25 -17.52
N LEU A 105 -16.85 2.86 -17.16
CA LEU A 105 -16.28 2.77 -15.80
C LEU A 105 -17.27 3.24 -14.72
N ALA A 106 -18.05 4.28 -15.01
CA ALA A 106 -19.10 4.79 -14.12
C ALA A 106 -20.32 3.85 -14.05
N GLY A 107 -20.68 3.18 -15.16
CA GLY A 107 -21.84 2.28 -15.25
C GLY A 107 -21.57 0.82 -14.85
N SER A 108 -20.31 0.38 -14.89
CA SER A 108 -19.88 -1.01 -14.63
C SER A 108 -19.59 -1.30 -13.16
N GLY A 109 -19.47 -0.27 -12.32
CA GLY A 109 -19.13 -0.42 -10.89
C GLY A 109 -17.65 -0.70 -10.61
N GLN A 110 -16.76 -0.74 -11.62
CA GLN A 110 -15.32 -0.97 -11.42
C GLN A 110 -14.63 0.11 -10.59
N TRP A 111 -15.17 1.34 -10.56
CA TRP A 111 -14.68 2.41 -9.70
C TRP A 111 -14.77 2.06 -8.19
N VAL A 112 -15.69 1.17 -7.79
CA VAL A 112 -15.83 0.73 -6.41
C VAL A 112 -14.57 0.01 -5.94
N ALA A 113 -13.97 -0.83 -6.79
CA ALA A 113 -12.72 -1.52 -6.48
C ALA A 113 -11.57 -0.51 -6.29
N VAL A 114 -11.47 0.49 -7.16
CA VAL A 114 -10.48 1.57 -7.02
C VAL A 114 -10.67 2.32 -5.70
N VAL A 115 -11.91 2.69 -5.35
CA VAL A 115 -12.21 3.39 -4.09
C VAL A 115 -11.86 2.53 -2.88
N ILE A 116 -12.15 1.22 -2.90
CA ILE A 116 -11.74 0.30 -1.83
C ILE A 116 -10.21 0.27 -1.70
N GLY A 117 -9.48 0.24 -2.81
CA GLY A 117 -8.02 0.32 -2.83
C GLY A 117 -7.50 1.62 -2.21
N VAL A 118 -8.07 2.76 -2.61
CA VAL A 118 -7.73 4.10 -2.07
C VAL A 118 -7.95 4.15 -0.57
N VAL A 119 -9.12 3.69 -0.09
CA VAL A 119 -9.46 3.70 1.35
C VAL A 119 -8.56 2.76 2.13
N THR A 120 -8.24 1.58 1.58
CA THR A 120 -7.33 0.62 2.22
C THR A 120 -5.94 1.22 2.37
N ALA A 121 -5.39 1.80 1.29
CA ALA A 121 -4.08 2.45 1.34
C ALA A 121 -4.06 3.64 2.32
N LEU A 122 -5.15 4.41 2.40
CA LEU A 122 -5.32 5.51 3.35
C LEU A 122 -5.23 5.07 4.80
N ILE A 123 -5.96 4.03 5.16
CA ILE A 123 -5.95 3.52 6.53
C ILE A 123 -4.53 3.10 6.93
N VAL A 124 -3.81 2.45 6.02
CA VAL A 124 -2.44 1.98 6.26
C VAL A 124 -1.45 3.14 6.34
N SER A 125 -1.49 4.09 5.40
CA SER A 125 -0.57 5.23 5.39
C SER A 125 -0.78 6.14 6.60
N LEU A 126 -2.03 6.37 7.03
CA LEU A 126 -2.33 7.11 8.24
C LEU A 126 -1.83 6.40 9.50
N THR A 127 -1.92 5.07 9.54
CA THR A 127 -1.40 4.28 10.66
C THR A 127 0.12 4.45 10.79
N LYS A 128 0.83 4.44 9.66
CA LYS A 128 2.27 4.70 9.57
C LYS A 128 2.63 6.11 10.05
N SER A 129 1.99 7.14 9.51
CA SER A 129 2.28 8.53 9.89
C SER A 129 1.94 8.82 11.36
N ALA A 130 1.03 8.06 11.99
CA ALA A 130 0.75 8.17 13.42
C ALA A 130 1.84 7.55 14.32
N VAL A 131 2.63 6.60 13.82
CA VAL A 131 3.69 5.91 14.58
C VAL A 131 5.03 6.64 14.50
N ARG A 132 5.37 7.22 13.34
CA ARG A 132 6.66 7.89 13.08
C ARG A 132 7.03 8.96 14.13
N PRO A 133 6.16 9.91 14.52
CA PRO A 133 6.51 10.92 15.51
C PRO A 133 6.89 10.34 16.88
N VAL A 134 6.13 9.33 17.33
CA VAL A 134 6.36 8.69 18.63
C VAL A 134 7.68 7.93 18.64
N ALA A 135 8.00 7.22 17.55
CA ALA A 135 9.24 6.48 17.41
C ALA A 135 10.47 7.42 17.27
N ASN A 136 10.31 8.55 16.60
CA ASN A 136 11.39 9.51 16.36
C ASN A 136 11.75 10.33 17.60
N ILE A 137 10.79 10.67 18.46
CA ILE A 137 11.03 11.40 19.73
C ILE A 137 12.01 10.63 20.63
N GLY A 138 11.86 9.31 20.73
CA GLY A 138 12.70 8.47 21.59
C GLY A 138 14.05 8.06 21.00
N SER A 139 14.27 8.28 19.69
CA SER A 139 15.42 7.75 18.94
C SER A 139 16.27 8.83 18.26
N ALA A 140 16.02 10.11 18.55
CA ALA A 140 16.67 11.24 17.87
C ALA A 140 16.60 11.14 16.33
N GLY A 141 15.49 10.60 15.79
CA GLY A 141 15.27 10.43 14.35
C GLY A 141 15.88 9.16 13.74
N MET A 142 16.55 8.30 14.51
CA MET A 142 17.11 7.04 13.99
C MET A 142 16.07 5.93 13.77
N ALA A 143 14.87 6.07 14.34
CA ALA A 143 13.79 5.10 14.08
C ALA A 143 13.23 5.20 12.66
N ALA A 144 13.25 6.38 12.03
CA ALA A 144 12.68 6.59 10.70
C ALA A 144 13.32 5.69 9.62
N PRO A 145 14.67 5.64 9.46
CA PRO A 145 15.29 4.74 8.49
C PRO A 145 14.97 3.26 8.72
N VAL A 146 14.93 2.82 9.97
CA VAL A 146 14.65 1.42 10.33
C VAL A 146 13.19 1.07 10.01
N LEU A 147 12.27 1.95 10.38
CA LEU A 147 10.84 1.75 10.12
C LEU A 147 10.54 1.78 8.62
N SER A 148 11.12 2.74 7.88
CA SER A 148 11.02 2.81 6.41
C SER A 148 11.54 1.54 5.74
N THR A 149 12.70 1.04 6.16
CA THR A 149 13.24 -0.23 5.63
C THR A 149 12.33 -1.42 5.95
N ALA A 150 11.76 -1.47 7.15
CA ALA A 150 10.81 -2.52 7.52
C ALA A 150 9.52 -2.45 6.69
N GLU A 151 9.01 -1.24 6.43
CA GLU A 151 7.84 -1.01 5.57
C GLU A 151 8.09 -1.49 4.14
N ASP A 152 9.27 -1.25 3.58
CA ASP A 152 9.64 -1.73 2.24
C ASP A 152 9.67 -3.27 2.19
N VAL A 153 10.31 -3.91 3.17
CA VAL A 153 10.38 -5.37 3.26
C VAL A 153 8.98 -5.98 3.41
N VAL A 154 8.14 -5.40 4.26
CA VAL A 154 6.75 -5.84 4.44
C VAL A 154 5.94 -5.62 3.16
N SER A 155 6.15 -4.51 2.45
CA SER A 155 5.46 -4.22 1.18
C SER A 155 5.80 -5.27 0.13
N VAL A 156 7.09 -5.59 -0.03
CA VAL A 156 7.54 -6.67 -0.92
C VAL A 156 6.91 -8.00 -0.53
N GLY A 157 6.97 -8.36 0.75
CA GLY A 157 6.39 -9.60 1.27
C GLY A 157 4.88 -9.69 1.04
N LEU A 158 4.15 -8.58 1.24
CA LEU A 158 2.70 -8.48 0.98
C LEU A 158 2.38 -8.62 -0.50
N VAL A 159 3.15 -8.01 -1.39
CA VAL A 159 2.96 -8.15 -2.85
C VAL A 159 3.12 -9.60 -3.27
N PHE A 160 4.22 -10.27 -2.88
CA PHE A 160 4.43 -11.67 -3.23
C PHE A 160 3.38 -12.58 -2.59
N SER A 161 3.00 -12.32 -1.34
CA SER A 161 1.91 -13.07 -0.68
C SER A 161 0.58 -12.87 -1.40
N ALA A 162 0.26 -11.65 -1.81
CA ALA A 162 -0.96 -11.33 -2.53
C ALA A 162 -1.04 -12.04 -3.88
N ILE A 163 0.07 -12.15 -4.60
CA ILE A 163 0.10 -12.74 -5.94
C ILE A 163 0.19 -14.26 -5.89
N LEU A 164 1.08 -14.82 -5.06
CA LEU A 164 1.37 -16.25 -5.05
C LEU A 164 0.42 -17.05 -4.15
N VAL A 165 0.09 -16.52 -2.97
CA VAL A 165 -0.73 -17.21 -1.97
C VAL A 165 -1.70 -16.22 -1.30
N PRO A 166 -2.76 -15.75 -1.99
CA PRO A 166 -3.63 -14.69 -1.49
C PRO A 166 -4.26 -14.98 -0.12
N ALA A 167 -4.38 -16.24 0.28
CA ALA A 167 -4.84 -16.64 1.61
C ALA A 167 -3.94 -16.11 2.76
N LEU A 168 -2.63 -15.94 2.53
CA LEU A 168 -1.71 -15.37 3.51
C LEU A 168 -2.02 -13.90 3.79
N VAL A 169 -2.59 -13.18 2.82
CA VAL A 169 -3.04 -11.79 3.04
C VAL A 169 -4.12 -11.72 4.10
N LEU A 170 -5.07 -12.67 4.09
CA LEU A 170 -6.12 -12.71 5.12
C LEU A 170 -5.51 -12.88 6.52
N VAL A 171 -4.53 -13.77 6.66
CA VAL A 171 -3.81 -13.98 7.92
C VAL A 171 -3.08 -12.70 8.36
N ALA A 172 -2.39 -12.03 7.44
CA ALA A 172 -1.69 -10.78 7.72
C ALA A 172 -2.66 -9.66 8.14
N LEU A 173 -3.79 -9.50 7.43
CA LEU A 173 -4.81 -8.50 7.76
C LEU A 173 -5.45 -8.76 9.12
N VAL A 174 -5.75 -10.02 9.46
CA VAL A 174 -6.27 -10.40 10.78
C VAL A 174 -5.23 -10.10 11.86
N ALA A 175 -3.96 -10.43 11.64
CA ALA A 175 -2.89 -10.14 12.59
C ALA A 175 -2.77 -8.63 12.87
N VAL A 176 -2.79 -7.79 11.82
CA VAL A 176 -2.77 -6.33 11.95
C VAL A 176 -3.99 -5.83 12.71
N ALA A 177 -5.20 -6.30 12.38
CA ALA A 177 -6.42 -5.91 13.07
C ALA A 177 -6.38 -6.26 14.57
N VAL A 178 -5.89 -7.45 14.91
CA VAL A 178 -5.70 -7.88 16.31
C VAL A 178 -4.75 -6.94 17.04
N VAL A 179 -3.61 -6.59 16.44
CA VAL A 179 -2.64 -5.66 17.05
C VAL A 179 -3.27 -4.29 17.30
N ILE A 180 -3.98 -3.73 16.32
CA ILE A 180 -4.67 -2.44 16.45
C ILE A 180 -5.68 -2.48 17.60
N ILE A 181 -6.50 -3.53 17.69
CA ILE A 181 -7.50 -3.69 18.75
C ILE A 181 -6.83 -3.79 20.12
N GLN A 182 -5.73 -4.54 20.24
CA GLN A 182 -5.00 -4.68 21.49
C GLN A 182 -4.40 -3.35 21.95
N VAL A 183 -3.75 -2.60 21.05
CA VAL A 183 -3.20 -1.28 21.35
C VAL A 183 -4.31 -0.30 21.77
N TRP A 184 -5.44 -0.30 21.06
CA TRP A 184 -6.57 0.56 21.38
C TRP A 184 -7.18 0.23 22.76
N ARG A 185 -7.37 -1.07 23.06
CA ARG A 185 -7.84 -1.54 24.37
C ARG A 185 -6.88 -1.14 25.48
N TRP A 186 -5.57 -1.29 25.27
CA TRP A 186 -4.55 -0.91 26.25
C TRP A 186 -4.55 0.61 26.51
N ARG A 187 -4.64 1.43 25.46
CA ARG A 187 -4.74 2.90 25.60
C ARG A 187 -6.01 3.33 26.34
N ARG A 188 -7.17 2.71 26.05
CA ARG A 188 -8.42 2.99 26.78
C ARG A 188 -8.33 2.62 28.26
N ARG A 189 -7.75 1.46 28.59
CA ARG A 189 -7.52 1.05 29.98
C ARG A 189 -6.65 2.05 30.75
N ARG A 190 -5.62 2.61 30.10
CA ARG A 190 -4.75 3.63 30.72
C ARG A 190 -5.45 4.97 30.95
N LYS A 191 -6.33 5.41 30.04
CA LYS A 191 -7.12 6.63 30.22
C LYS A 191 -8.11 6.51 31.39
N ASN A 192 -8.85 5.41 31.47
CA ASN A 192 -9.79 5.17 32.57
C ASN A 192 -9.10 5.03 33.94
N ALA A 193 -7.84 4.61 33.98
CA ALA A 193 -7.05 4.54 35.22
C ALA A 193 -6.49 5.90 35.65
N ALA A 194 -6.39 6.88 34.74
CA ALA A 194 -5.94 8.24 35.03
C ALA A 194 -7.08 9.13 35.55
N ASP A 195 -8.33 8.90 35.13
CA ASP A 195 -9.53 9.66 35.58
C ASP A 195 -10.01 9.26 37.00
N ILE A 196 -9.44 8.21 37.61
CA ILE A 196 -9.81 7.73 38.96
C ILE A 196 -8.82 8.25 40.04
N ARG A 197 -7.75 8.96 39.65
CA ARG A 197 -6.79 9.61 40.58
C ARG A 197 -7.02 11.10 40.65
#